data_AF-A0A934K753-F1
#
_entry.id   AF-A0A934K753-F1
#
_cell.length_a   1.000
_cell.length_b   1.000
_cell.length_c   1.000
_cell.angle_alpha   90.00
_cell.angle_beta   90.00
_cell.angle_gamma   90.00
#
_symmetry.space_group_name_H-M   'P 1'
#
loop_
_entity.id
_entity.type
_entity.pdbx_description
1 polymer ?
#
loop_
_entity_poly.entity_id
_entity_poly.type
_entity_poly.pdbx_seq_one_letter_code
_entity_poly.pdbx_strand_id
1 'polypeptide(L)'
;MTDDSMEAARRSLDPERLLPGEDLASNDPADVARWVTIYRELKETKQTLADDLAAALETASQAARAELESVDMVLISVQLDRFERRFTYWSDRERELSTMAGREK
;
A
#
# COMPACT_ATOMS: atom_id res chain seq x y z
N MET A 1 -4.82 -1.74 -26.94
CA MET A 1 -5.04 -1.31 -25.55
C MET A 1 -5.70 -2.47 -24.82
N THR A 2 -4.95 -3.49 -24.40
CA THR A 2 -5.60 -4.67 -23.77
C THR A 2 -4.65 -5.51 -22.92
N ASP A 3 -3.38 -5.70 -23.30
CA ASP A 3 -2.49 -6.61 -22.55
C ASP A 3 -1.84 -5.93 -21.31
N ASP A 4 -1.35 -4.71 -21.47
CA ASP A 4 -0.67 -3.96 -20.40
C ASP A 4 -1.57 -3.64 -19.20
N SER A 5 -2.87 -3.39 -19.42
CA SER A 5 -3.81 -3.04 -18.34
C SER A 5 -4.17 -4.26 -17.48
N MET A 6 -4.33 -5.43 -18.09
CA MET A 6 -4.61 -6.67 -17.35
C MET A 6 -3.38 -7.12 -16.56
N GLU A 7 -2.19 -7.01 -17.15
CA GLU A 7 -0.94 -7.31 -16.46
C GLU A 7 -0.68 -6.30 -15.33
N ALA A 8 -0.99 -5.01 -15.53
CA ALA A 8 -0.91 -4.00 -14.46
C ALA A 8 -1.87 -4.32 -13.31
N ALA A 9 -3.11 -4.73 -13.61
CA ALA A 9 -4.08 -5.16 -12.59
C ALA A 9 -3.55 -6.37 -11.81
N ARG A 10 -3.01 -7.38 -12.50
CA ARG A 10 -2.45 -8.58 -11.85
C ARG A 10 -1.25 -8.26 -10.97
N ARG A 11 -0.32 -7.44 -11.46
CA ARG A 11 0.83 -6.95 -10.67
C ARG A 11 0.38 -6.09 -9.49
N SER A 12 -0.71 -5.35 -9.62
CA SER A 12 -1.23 -4.53 -8.52
C SER A 12 -1.68 -5.36 -7.32
N LEU A 13 -2.00 -6.63 -7.53
CA LEU A 13 -2.45 -7.59 -6.51
C LEU A 13 -1.32 -8.46 -5.96
N ASP A 14 -0.11 -8.40 -6.52
CA ASP A 14 1.04 -9.12 -5.99
C ASP A 14 1.42 -8.53 -4.61
N PRO A 15 1.35 -9.33 -3.53
CA PRO A 15 1.64 -8.88 -2.17
C PRO A 15 3.12 -8.56 -1.95
N GLU A 16 4.03 -9.12 -2.74
CA GLU A 16 5.47 -8.91 -2.59
C GLU A 16 6.01 -7.82 -3.54
N ARG A 17 5.16 -7.31 -4.44
CA ARG A 17 5.56 -6.32 -5.44
C ARG A 17 6.17 -5.08 -4.81
N LEU A 18 7.37 -4.76 -5.30
CA LEU A 18 8.07 -3.52 -5.01
C LEU A 18 7.53 -2.36 -5.86
N LEU A 19 7.61 -1.15 -5.32
CA LEU A 19 7.42 0.05 -6.12
C LEU A 19 8.64 0.28 -7.04
N PRO A 20 8.46 0.93 -8.21
CA PRO A 20 9.58 1.23 -9.09
C PRO A 20 10.70 2.00 -8.37
N GLY A 21 11.91 1.46 -8.39
CA GLY A 21 13.09 2.07 -7.75
C GLY A 21 13.21 1.80 -6.26
N GLU A 22 12.33 0.98 -5.67
CA GLU A 22 12.45 0.52 -4.28
C GLU A 22 13.53 -0.57 -4.16
N ASP A 23 14.46 -0.36 -3.23
CA ASP A 23 15.53 -1.31 -2.90
C ASP A 23 15.50 -1.64 -1.40
N LEU A 24 15.04 -2.84 -1.05
CA LEU A 24 14.96 -3.31 0.34
C LEU A 24 16.35 -3.46 1.02
N ALA A 25 17.45 -3.41 0.27
CA ALA A 25 18.78 -3.43 0.86
C ALA A 25 19.28 -2.03 1.28
N SER A 26 18.52 -0.98 0.98
CA SER A 26 18.91 0.41 1.24
C SER A 26 19.14 0.66 2.74
N ASN A 27 20.30 1.25 3.04
CA ASN A 27 20.69 1.71 4.38
C ASN A 27 20.88 3.23 4.44
N ASP A 28 20.56 3.93 3.35
CA ASP A 28 20.59 5.39 3.33
C ASP A 28 19.38 5.92 4.13
N PRO A 29 19.59 6.65 5.25
CA PRO A 29 18.49 7.20 6.03
C PRO A 29 17.54 8.07 5.22
N ALA A 30 18.03 8.80 4.21
CA ALA A 30 17.18 9.63 3.37
C ALA A 30 16.26 8.80 2.47
N ASP A 31 16.76 7.67 1.96
CA ASP A 31 15.98 6.75 1.12
C ASP A 31 14.93 5.99 1.95
N VAL A 32 15.30 5.56 3.16
CA VAL A 32 14.36 4.94 4.11
C VAL A 32 13.22 5.90 4.45
N ALA A 33 13.53 7.13 4.85
CA ALA A 33 12.53 8.14 5.18
C ALA A 33 11.60 8.45 3.98
N ARG A 34 12.15 8.47 2.77
CA ARG A 34 11.38 8.63 1.53
C ARG A 34 10.34 7.52 1.37
N TRP A 35 10.72 6.25 1.55
CA TRP A 35 9.79 5.14 1.42
C TRP A 35 8.74 5.10 2.54
N VAL A 36 9.09 5.48 3.77
CA VAL A 36 8.11 5.67 4.86
C VAL A 36 7.02 6.66 4.43
N THR A 37 7.40 7.83 3.88
CA THR A 37 6.45 8.83 3.40
C THR A 37 5.60 8.30 2.24
N ILE A 38 6.21 7.70 1.22
CA ILE A 38 5.47 7.19 0.05
C ILE A 38 4.43 6.14 0.46
N TYR A 39 4.81 5.17 1.30
CA TYR A 39 3.88 4.13 1.72
C TYR A 39 2.77 4.66 2.66
N ARG A 40 3.06 5.68 3.46
CA ARG A 40 2.03 6.40 4.23
C ARG A 40 1.00 7.03 3.31
N GLU A 41 1.43 7.81 2.32
CA GLU A 41 0.53 8.47 1.36
C GLU A 41 -0.35 7.46 0.60
N LEU A 42 0.24 6.34 0.16
CA LEU A 42 -0.48 5.28 -0.54
C LEU A 42 -1.53 4.61 0.33
N LYS A 43 -1.17 4.29 1.58
CA LYS A 43 -2.09 3.70 2.56
C LYS A 43 -3.24 4.66 2.87
N GLU A 44 -2.94 5.90 3.20
CA GLU A 44 -3.95 6.91 3.57
C GLU A 44 -4.93 7.15 2.42
N THR A 45 -4.41 7.31 1.19
CA THR A 45 -5.24 7.46 -0.01
C THR A 45 -6.15 6.25 -0.22
N LYS A 46 -5.61 5.03 -0.09
CA LYS A 46 -6.40 3.80 -0.25
C LYS A 46 -7.43 3.62 0.83
N GLN A 47 -7.13 4.02 2.07
CA GLN A 47 -8.06 3.95 3.18
C GLN A 47 -9.26 4.87 2.93
N THR A 48 -9.01 6.12 2.49
CA THR A 48 -10.09 7.03 2.10
C THR A 48 -10.99 6.44 1.02
N LEU A 49 -10.42 5.79 -0.01
CA LEU A 49 -11.22 5.12 -1.04
C LEU A 49 -12.05 3.95 -0.49
N ALA A 50 -11.50 3.19 0.47
CA ALA A 50 -12.23 2.10 1.14
C ALA A 50 -13.42 2.66 1.93
N ASP A 51 -13.20 3.74 2.67
CA ASP A 51 -14.21 4.38 3.51
C ASP A 51 -15.33 5.00 2.65
N ASP A 52 -14.97 5.67 1.55
CA ASP A 52 -15.93 6.24 0.59
C ASP A 52 -16.76 5.13 -0.08
N LEU A 53 -16.11 4.02 -0.47
CA LEU A 53 -16.82 2.87 -1.03
C LEU A 53 -17.77 2.26 0.00
N ALA A 54 -17.34 2.08 1.25
CA ALA A 54 -18.18 1.58 2.31
C ALA A 54 -19.42 2.46 2.53
N ALA A 55 -19.28 3.78 2.51
CA ALA A 55 -20.40 4.70 2.59
C ALA A 55 -21.35 4.57 1.39
N ALA A 56 -20.83 4.37 0.18
CA ALA A 56 -21.65 4.17 -1.02
C ALA A 56 -22.48 2.88 -0.95
N LEU A 57 -21.94 1.79 -0.37
CA LEU A 57 -22.63 0.50 -0.23
C LEU A 57 -23.92 0.57 0.60
N GLU A 58 -24.04 1.54 1.51
CA GLU A 58 -25.22 1.71 2.36
C GLU A 58 -26.46 2.15 1.59
N THR A 59 -26.29 2.78 0.42
CA THR A 59 -27.40 3.24 -0.42
C THR A 59 -27.48 2.49 -1.76
N ALA A 60 -26.55 1.56 -2.00
CA ALA A 60 -26.49 0.79 -3.22
C ALA A 60 -27.65 -0.23 -3.32
N SER A 61 -28.08 -0.53 -4.54
CA SER A 61 -28.98 -1.66 -4.78
C SER A 61 -28.27 -2.97 -4.40
N GLN A 62 -29.03 -4.01 -4.05
CA GLN A 62 -28.47 -5.28 -3.61
C GLN A 62 -27.49 -5.89 -4.63
N ALA A 63 -27.80 -5.81 -5.92
CA ALA A 63 -26.93 -6.33 -6.98
C ALA A 63 -25.62 -5.54 -7.09
N ALA A 64 -25.68 -4.21 -7.01
CA ALA A 64 -24.48 -3.37 -7.03
C ALA A 64 -23.62 -3.58 -5.78
N ARG A 65 -24.25 -3.69 -4.59
CA ARG A 65 -23.58 -3.97 -3.33
C ARG A 65 -22.78 -5.28 -3.38
N ALA A 66 -23.39 -6.35 -3.90
CA ALA A 66 -22.74 -7.66 -4.01
C ALA A 66 -21.49 -7.64 -4.91
N GLU A 67 -21.55 -6.94 -6.05
CA GLU A 67 -20.40 -6.79 -6.95
C GLU A 67 -19.27 -6.00 -6.28
N LEU A 68 -19.60 -4.82 -5.74
CA LEU A 68 -18.63 -3.93 -5.09
C LEU A 68 -17.98 -4.57 -3.84
N GLU A 69 -18.73 -5.34 -3.05
CA GLU A 69 -18.18 -6.07 -1.89
C GLU A 69 -17.25 -7.22 -2.32
N SER A 70 -17.60 -7.97 -3.37
CA SER A 70 -16.86 -9.16 -3.77
C SER A 70 -15.63 -8.88 -4.63
N VAL A 71 -15.60 -7.74 -5.34
CA VAL A 71 -14.52 -7.37 -6.26
C VAL A 71 -13.75 -6.15 -5.76
N ASP A 72 -14.40 -4.99 -5.68
CA ASP A 72 -13.73 -3.73 -5.40
C ASP A 72 -13.19 -3.63 -3.97
N MET A 73 -14.01 -4.00 -2.97
CA MET A 73 -13.58 -3.97 -1.57
C MET A 73 -12.45 -4.98 -1.30
N VAL A 74 -12.52 -6.16 -1.91
CA VAL A 74 -11.44 -7.17 -1.83
C VAL A 74 -10.15 -6.63 -2.45
N LEU A 75 -10.23 -6.02 -3.64
CA LEU A 75 -9.08 -5.42 -4.31
C LEU A 75 -8.43 -4.32 -3.46
N ILE A 76 -9.23 -3.43 -2.89
CA ILE A 76 -8.73 -2.34 -2.03
C ILE A 76 -8.10 -2.91 -0.77
N SER A 77 -8.72 -3.91 -0.13
CA SER A 77 -8.18 -4.57 1.06
C SER A 77 -6.82 -5.24 0.80
N VAL A 78 -6.67 -5.99 -0.29
CA VAL A 78 -5.38 -6.61 -0.65
C VAL A 78 -4.28 -5.57 -0.85
N GLN A 79 -4.61 -4.44 -1.47
CA GLN A 79 -3.65 -3.36 -1.70
C GLN A 79 -3.28 -2.64 -0.40
N LEU A 80 -4.25 -2.40 0.49
CA LEU A 80 -4.02 -1.85 1.83
C LEU A 80 -3.11 -2.75 2.66
N ASP A 81 -3.37 -4.05 2.69
CA ASP A 81 -2.55 -5.02 3.42
C ASP A 81 -1.09 -5.00 2.94
N ARG A 82 -0.87 -4.94 1.62
CA ARG A 82 0.49 -4.80 1.07
C ARG A 82 1.14 -3.50 1.53
N PHE A 83 0.43 -2.38 1.42
CA PHE A 83 0.97 -1.08 1.79
C PHE A 83 1.25 -0.99 3.29
N GLU A 84 0.42 -1.59 4.13
CA GLU A 84 0.64 -1.67 5.58
C GLU A 84 1.92 -2.44 5.93
N ARG A 85 2.08 -3.63 5.33
CA ARG A 85 3.27 -4.46 5.55
C ARG A 85 4.53 -3.72 5.17
N ARG A 86 4.51 -3.02 4.02
CA ARG A 86 5.69 -2.31 3.55
C ARG A 86 5.96 -1.01 4.28
N PHE A 87 4.91 -0.29 4.69
CA PHE A 87 5.03 0.85 5.60
C PHE A 87 5.68 0.44 6.93
N THR A 88 5.23 -0.67 7.49
CA THR A 88 5.79 -1.23 8.73
C THR A 88 7.26 -1.57 8.56
N TYR A 89 7.61 -2.29 7.48
CA TYR A 89 9.00 -2.62 7.15
C TYR A 89 9.91 -1.38 7.12
N TRP A 90 9.52 -0.33 6.39
CA TRP A 90 10.33 0.88 6.29
C TRP A 90 10.38 1.67 7.59
N SER A 91 9.29 1.70 8.36
CA SER A 91 9.23 2.37 9.67
C SER A 91 10.13 1.67 10.71
N ASP A 92 10.20 0.34 10.67
CA ASP A 92 11.10 -0.42 11.52
C ASP A 92 12.54 -0.17 11.12
N ARG A 93 12.83 -0.13 9.81
CA ARG A 93 14.16 0.19 9.30
C ARG A 93 14.64 1.59 9.70
N GLU A 94 13.76 2.59 9.62
CA GLU A 94 14.04 3.96 10.05
C GLU A 94 14.43 4.02 11.53
N ARG A 95 13.71 3.27 12.37
CA ARG A 95 13.97 3.17 13.80
C ARG A 95 15.29 2.48 14.12
N GLU A 96 15.62 1.42 13.39
CA GLU A 96 16.91 0.71 13.49
C GLU A 96 18.07 1.66 13.19
N LEU A 97 18.04 2.34 12.04
CA LEU A 97 19.08 3.28 11.63
C LEU A 97 19.23 4.45 12.60
N SER A 98 18.11 5.00 13.08
CA SER A 98 18.12 6.07 14.10
C SER A 98 18.76 5.60 15.41
N THR A 99 18.50 4.35 15.82
CA THR A 99 19.08 3.75 17.02
C THR A 99 20.59 3.53 16.86
N MET A 100 21.03 3.07 15.68
CA MET A 100 22.46 2.85 15.38
C MET A 100 23.24 4.17 15.37
N ALA A 101 22.72 5.20 14.70
CA ALA A 101 23.34 6.53 14.68
C ALA A 101 23.45 7.18 16.06
N GLY A 102 22.55 6.83 16.99
CA GLY A 102 22.61 7.26 18.38
C GLY A 102 23.62 6.51 19.26
N ARG A 103 24.06 5.31 18.85
CA ARG A 103 25.08 4.51 19.57
C ARG A 103 26.51 4.82 19.14
N GLU A 104 26.69 5.41 17.97
CA GLU A 104 28.00 5.80 17.43
C GLU A 104 28.44 7.21 17.87
N LYS A 105 27.61 7.92 18.63
CA LYS A 105 27.91 9.23 19.26
C LYS A 105 28.26 9.06 20.72
#